data_AF-A0A1I5BIV1-F1
#
_entry.id   AF-A0A1I5BIV1-F1
#
_cell.length_a   1.000
_cell.length_b   1.000
_cell.length_c   1.000
_cell.angle_alpha   90.00
_cell.angle_beta   90.00
_cell.angle_gamma   90.00
#
_symmetry.space_group_name_H-M   'P 1'
#
loop_
_entity.id
_entity.type
_entity.pdbx_description
1 polymer ?
#
loop_
_entity_poly.entity_id
_entity_poly.type
_entity_poly.pdbx_seq_one_letter_code
_entity_poly.pdbx_strand_id
1 'polypeptide(L)'
;MRIRKRWVLIGIIFLLFVVGCTIYSRTYYQWNLPKVEIMAPRSGTLLLGQYDVRSVSKKEEGSSGFTHSTQILLPLTVNYFYVDDEAEVTLTGIRNSTRKGRVTSITNTKENLVLTIGFHAENFADGESVDVSIMKETTPLNNIMPKSALHEDDKGAYLFVVMKEQGAWGREYVVRRMDVTVWVSTEQEFSVSSTIEYPVVFASDSKLADGQRVRFYP
;
A
#
# COMPACT_ATOMS: atom_id res chain seq x y z
N MET A 1 74.51 -2.13 -14.69
CA MET A 1 73.57 -2.09 -13.55
C MET A 1 72.38 -1.10 -13.68
N ARG A 2 72.49 0.00 -14.46
CA ARG A 2 71.42 1.02 -14.58
C ARG A 2 70.18 0.61 -15.41
N ILE A 3 70.36 -0.24 -16.42
CA ILE A 3 69.27 -0.67 -17.31
C ILE A 3 68.26 -1.55 -16.56
N ARG A 4 68.74 -2.53 -15.77
CA ARG A 4 67.90 -3.38 -14.91
C ARG A 4 67.03 -2.58 -13.94
N LYS A 5 67.56 -1.50 -13.34
CA LYS A 5 66.79 -0.64 -12.42
C LYS A 5 65.66 0.13 -13.12
N ARG A 6 65.84 0.55 -14.38
CA ARG A 6 64.79 1.23 -15.16
C ARG A 6 63.62 0.31 -15.49
N TRP A 7 63.91 -0.94 -15.88
CA TRP A 7 62.86 -1.93 -16.16
C TRP A 7 62.07 -2.33 -14.90
N VAL A 8 62.76 -2.46 -13.76
CA VAL A 8 62.09 -2.72 -12.47
C VAL A 8 61.19 -1.54 -12.07
N LEU A 9 61.65 -0.30 -12.23
CA LEU A 9 60.85 0.89 -11.92
C LEU A 9 59.59 0.98 -12.82
N ILE A 10 59.74 0.71 -14.11
CA ILE A 10 58.61 0.67 -15.06
C ILE A 10 57.61 -0.43 -14.66
N GLY A 11 58.11 -1.60 -14.25
CA GLY A 11 57.26 -2.70 -13.76
C GLY A 11 56.49 -2.34 -12.49
N ILE A 12 57.10 -1.63 -11.54
CA ILE A 12 56.44 -1.15 -10.32
C ILE A 12 55.36 -0.13 -10.67
N ILE A 13 55.62 0.83 -11.57
CA ILE A 13 54.64 1.82 -12.00
C ILE A 13 53.45 1.14 -12.69
N PHE A 14 53.71 0.17 -13.57
CA PHE A 14 52.66 -0.61 -14.22
C PHE A 14 51.80 -1.37 -13.21
N LEU A 15 52.41 -2.01 -12.21
CA LEU A 15 51.69 -2.73 -11.17
C LEU A 15 50.82 -1.78 -10.32
N LEU A 16 51.35 -0.61 -9.94
CA LEU A 16 50.59 0.43 -9.23
C LEU A 16 49.42 0.95 -10.07
N PHE A 17 49.60 1.09 -11.38
CA PHE A 17 48.53 1.49 -12.30
C PHE A 17 47.40 0.44 -12.36
N VAL A 18 47.73 -0.85 -12.51
CA VAL A 18 46.72 -1.93 -12.53
C VAL A 18 45.96 -2.01 -11.22
N VAL A 19 46.65 -1.88 -10.08
CA VAL A 19 46.01 -1.82 -8.75
C VAL A 19 45.10 -0.60 -8.64
N GLY A 20 45.55 0.57 -9.11
CA GLY A 20 44.75 1.79 -9.18
C GLY A 20 43.50 1.65 -10.03
N CYS A 21 43.61 1.07 -11.22
CA CYS A 21 42.46 0.76 -12.09
C CYS A 21 41.50 -0.24 -11.43
N THR A 22 42.01 -1.23 -10.70
CA THR A 22 41.18 -2.21 -9.99
C THR A 22 40.38 -1.57 -8.87
N ILE A 23 41.01 -0.71 -8.06
CA ILE A 23 40.33 0.05 -6.99
C ILE A 23 39.30 0.99 -7.62
N TYR A 24 39.70 1.79 -8.61
CA TYR A 24 38.81 2.73 -9.27
C TYR A 24 37.61 2.04 -9.90
N SER A 25 37.82 0.93 -10.62
CA SER A 25 36.75 0.13 -11.23
C SER A 25 35.77 -0.39 -10.17
N ARG A 26 36.27 -0.96 -9.07
CA ARG A 26 35.43 -1.49 -8.00
C ARG A 26 34.65 -0.38 -7.28
N THR A 27 35.28 0.75 -6.99
CA THR A 27 34.65 1.90 -6.35
C THR A 27 33.59 2.52 -7.26
N TYR A 28 33.90 2.75 -8.53
CA TYR A 28 32.97 3.29 -9.50
C TYR A 28 31.75 2.38 -9.70
N TYR A 29 31.97 1.07 -9.79
CA TYR A 29 30.90 0.09 -9.89
C TYR A 29 29.95 0.14 -8.69
N GLN A 30 30.48 0.21 -7.46
CA GLN A 30 29.65 0.28 -6.25
C GLN A 30 28.88 1.61 -6.13
N TRP A 31 29.43 2.71 -6.64
CA TRP A 31 28.74 3.99 -6.65
C TRP A 31 27.54 4.03 -7.59
N ASN A 32 27.62 3.32 -8.71
CA ASN A 32 26.55 3.24 -9.71
C ASN A 32 25.46 2.20 -9.39
N LEU A 33 25.55 1.48 -8.27
CA LEU A 33 24.48 0.57 -7.86
C LEU A 33 23.24 1.36 -7.41
N PRO A 34 22.04 1.02 -7.93
CA PRO A 34 20.78 1.55 -7.44
C PRO A 34 20.68 1.44 -5.92
N LYS A 35 20.25 2.52 -5.29
CA LYS A 35 19.80 2.46 -3.90
C LYS A 35 18.35 2.04 -3.88
N VAL A 36 18.02 1.14 -2.96
CA VAL A 36 16.66 0.67 -2.73
C VAL A 36 16.32 0.73 -1.24
N GLU A 37 15.05 1.00 -0.95
CA GLU A 37 14.46 0.82 0.37
C GLU A 37 13.62 -0.44 0.37
N ILE A 38 13.80 -1.27 1.40
CA ILE A 38 13.17 -2.58 1.51
C ILE A 38 12.27 -2.65 2.73
N MET A 39 11.25 -3.49 2.66
CA MET A 39 10.40 -3.81 3.79
C MET A 39 10.03 -5.29 3.82
N ALA A 40 9.72 -5.78 5.01
CA ALA A 40 8.97 -7.02 5.14
C ALA A 40 7.47 -6.70 4.96
N PRO A 41 6.73 -7.46 4.15
CA PRO A 41 5.28 -7.30 4.06
C PRO A 41 4.62 -7.46 5.44
N ARG A 42 3.64 -6.60 5.74
CA ARG A 42 2.95 -6.61 7.03
C ARG A 42 1.65 -7.42 6.98
N SER A 43 1.17 -7.87 8.13
CA SER A 43 -0.19 -8.38 8.30
C SER A 43 -1.05 -7.33 9.01
N GLY A 44 -2.33 -7.24 8.67
CA GLY A 44 -3.24 -6.25 9.25
C GLY A 44 -4.50 -6.06 8.42
N THR A 45 -5.27 -5.01 8.68
CA THR A 45 -6.43 -4.63 7.88
C THR A 45 -6.06 -3.50 6.91
N LEU A 46 -6.83 -3.39 5.84
CA LEU A 46 -6.80 -2.26 4.91
C LEU A 46 -8.10 -1.48 5.03
N LEU A 47 -7.99 -0.16 5.11
CA LEU A 47 -9.14 0.74 5.03
C LEU A 47 -9.59 0.82 3.56
N LEU A 48 -10.76 0.25 3.24
CA LEU A 48 -11.34 0.31 1.89
C LEU A 48 -11.96 1.67 1.61
N GLY A 49 -12.52 2.30 2.65
CA GLY A 49 -12.98 3.68 2.59
C GLY A 49 -13.66 4.14 3.87
N GLN A 50 -13.69 5.45 4.03
CA GLN A 50 -14.36 6.15 5.10
C GLN A 50 -15.16 7.30 4.49
N TYR A 51 -16.41 7.45 4.93
CA TYR A 51 -17.28 8.54 4.52
C TYR A 51 -17.90 9.19 5.73
N ASP A 52 -17.66 10.49 5.85
CA ASP A 52 -18.27 11.37 6.85
C ASP A 52 -19.21 12.33 6.13
N VAL A 53 -20.52 12.13 6.29
CA VAL A 53 -21.54 12.83 5.52
C VAL A 53 -22.61 13.38 6.47
N ARG A 54 -22.91 14.67 6.33
CA ARG A 54 -24.07 15.26 6.97
C ARG A 54 -25.31 14.96 6.15
N SER A 55 -26.35 14.44 6.80
CA SER A 55 -27.63 14.14 6.17
C SER A 55 -28.79 14.51 7.08
N VAL A 56 -30.00 14.27 6.59
CA VAL A 56 -31.25 14.53 7.29
C VAL A 56 -31.87 13.20 7.67
N SER A 57 -32.32 13.11 8.91
CA SER A 57 -33.03 11.92 9.39
C SER A 57 -34.49 11.92 8.94
N LYS A 58 -35.01 10.70 8.75
CA LYS A 58 -36.40 10.43 8.52
C LYS A 58 -36.91 9.42 9.55
N LYS A 59 -38.03 9.71 10.20
CA LYS A 59 -38.67 8.73 11.10
C LYS A 59 -39.12 7.51 10.30
N GLU A 60 -38.82 6.32 10.83
CA GLU A 60 -39.12 5.08 10.16
C GLU A 60 -40.43 4.48 10.68
N GLU A 61 -41.40 4.27 9.78
CA GLU A 61 -42.68 3.64 10.07
C GLU A 61 -42.66 2.24 9.44
N GLY A 62 -42.06 1.25 10.10
CA GLY A 62 -41.90 -0.07 9.50
C GLY A 62 -41.25 -1.14 10.39
N SER A 63 -41.18 -2.37 9.85
CA SER A 63 -40.70 -3.59 10.52
C SER A 63 -39.17 -3.80 10.46
N SER A 64 -38.40 -2.79 10.04
CA SER A 64 -36.93 -2.87 9.98
C SER A 64 -36.27 -2.92 11.36
N GLY A 65 -37.04 -2.62 12.41
CA GLY A 65 -36.59 -2.60 13.79
C GLY A 65 -35.98 -1.27 14.21
N PHE A 66 -35.64 -0.36 13.31
CA PHE A 66 -35.06 0.96 13.62
C PHE A 66 -36.13 2.02 13.87
N THR A 67 -35.80 3.10 14.59
CA THR A 67 -36.77 4.21 14.82
C THR A 67 -36.63 5.34 13.80
N HIS A 68 -35.43 5.52 13.25
CA HIS A 68 -35.11 6.53 12.24
C HIS A 68 -34.17 5.94 11.19
N SER A 69 -34.19 6.55 10.01
CA SER A 69 -33.26 6.26 8.94
C SER A 69 -32.67 7.54 8.38
N THR A 70 -31.55 7.44 7.70
CA THR A 70 -30.97 8.53 6.91
C THR A 70 -30.32 7.96 5.66
N GLN A 71 -30.09 8.80 4.66
CA GLN A 71 -29.51 8.39 3.39
C GLN A 71 -28.21 9.13 3.15
N ILE A 72 -27.18 8.40 2.72
CA ILE A 72 -25.93 8.99 2.25
C ILE A 72 -25.73 8.63 0.76
N LEU A 73 -25.16 9.57 0.02
CA LEU A 73 -24.88 9.45 -1.41
C LEU A 73 -23.38 9.19 -1.58
N LEU A 74 -23.03 8.03 -2.11
CA LEU A 74 -21.65 7.64 -2.38
C LEU A 74 -21.41 7.52 -3.90
N PRO A 75 -20.15 7.63 -4.36
CA PRO A 75 -19.80 7.35 -5.76
C PRO A 75 -20.17 5.91 -6.16
N LEU A 76 -20.58 5.71 -7.42
CA LEU A 76 -20.91 4.38 -7.97
C LEU A 76 -19.71 3.40 -8.01
N THR A 77 -18.49 3.91 -7.82
CA THR A 77 -17.28 3.07 -7.73
C THR A 77 -17.20 2.29 -6.41
N VAL A 78 -17.99 2.66 -5.40
CA VAL A 78 -18.03 1.99 -4.10
C VAL A 78 -18.83 0.69 -4.19
N ASN A 79 -18.22 -0.42 -3.82
CA ASN A 79 -18.85 -1.75 -3.89
C ASN A 79 -18.51 -2.69 -2.72
N TYR A 80 -17.97 -2.14 -1.63
CA TYR A 80 -17.49 -2.90 -0.47
C TYR A 80 -18.40 -2.81 0.77
N PHE A 81 -19.47 -2.01 0.70
CA PHE A 81 -20.49 -1.98 1.74
C PHE A 81 -21.56 -3.05 1.48
N TYR A 82 -22.03 -3.65 2.56
CA TYR A 82 -23.09 -4.64 2.58
C TYR A 82 -24.20 -4.21 3.54
N VAL A 83 -25.40 -4.74 3.31
CA VAL A 83 -26.49 -4.62 4.30
C VAL A 83 -26.00 -5.20 5.63
N ASP A 84 -26.41 -4.57 6.73
CA ASP A 84 -26.00 -4.84 8.10
C ASP A 84 -24.63 -4.27 8.52
N ASP A 85 -23.88 -3.63 7.61
CA ASP A 85 -22.65 -2.91 7.99
C ASP A 85 -22.94 -1.82 9.03
N GLU A 86 -22.07 -1.73 10.04
CA GLU A 86 -22.20 -0.77 11.14
C GLU A 86 -21.77 0.63 10.67
N ALA A 87 -22.53 1.64 11.12
CA ALA A 87 -22.20 3.06 10.93
C ALA A 87 -22.37 3.79 12.25
N GLU A 88 -21.63 4.88 12.44
CA GLU A 88 -21.83 5.80 13.55
C GLU A 88 -22.69 6.97 13.09
N VAL A 89 -23.74 7.27 13.85
CA VAL A 89 -24.67 8.37 13.57
C VAL A 89 -24.63 9.33 14.75
N THR A 90 -24.13 10.53 14.53
CA THR A 90 -24.07 11.60 15.51
C THR A 90 -25.28 12.52 15.36
N LEU A 91 -26.09 12.58 16.41
CA LEU A 91 -27.33 13.35 16.46
C LEU A 91 -27.03 14.79 16.85
N THR A 92 -27.02 15.70 15.88
CA THR A 92 -26.62 17.10 16.15
C THR A 92 -27.63 17.87 16.99
N GLY A 93 -28.93 17.53 16.89
CA GLY A 93 -29.98 18.15 17.70
C GLY A 93 -30.01 17.71 19.17
N ILE A 94 -29.31 16.62 19.54
CA ILE A 94 -29.29 16.09 20.91
C ILE A 94 -27.86 16.03 21.43
N ARG A 95 -27.31 17.19 21.83
CA ARG A 95 -26.01 17.32 22.51
C ARG A 95 -24.85 16.60 21.78
N ASN A 96 -24.94 16.46 20.45
CA ASN A 96 -24.01 15.67 19.63
C ASN A 96 -23.82 14.22 20.13
N SER A 97 -24.90 13.57 20.55
CA SER A 97 -24.81 12.19 21.02
C SER A 97 -24.68 11.21 19.84
N THR A 98 -23.72 10.28 19.93
CA THR A 98 -23.48 9.27 18.90
C THR A 98 -24.27 8.00 19.18
N ARG A 99 -24.79 7.38 18.11
CA ARG A 99 -25.52 6.12 18.11
C ARG A 99 -24.95 5.19 17.06
N LYS A 100 -25.06 3.89 17.30
CA LYS A 100 -24.79 2.88 16.27
C LYS A 100 -25.99 2.77 15.34
N GLY A 101 -25.75 2.89 14.05
CA GLY A 101 -26.67 2.59 12.97
C GLY A 101 -26.18 1.40 12.16
N ARG A 102 -27.03 0.92 11.25
CA ARG A 102 -26.69 -0.15 10.31
C ARG A 102 -27.19 0.18 8.92
N VAL A 103 -26.47 -0.26 7.90
CA VAL A 103 -26.93 -0.18 6.51
C VAL A 103 -28.14 -1.09 6.33
N THR A 104 -29.31 -0.53 6.06
CA THR A 104 -30.57 -1.28 5.86
C THR A 104 -30.84 -1.57 4.39
N SER A 105 -30.36 -0.70 3.50
CA SER A 105 -30.52 -0.85 2.05
C SER A 105 -29.40 -0.17 1.30
N ILE A 106 -29.04 -0.76 0.16
CA ILE A 106 -28.06 -0.24 -0.78
C ILE A 106 -28.73 -0.20 -2.15
N THR A 107 -28.86 0.98 -2.74
CA THR A 107 -29.55 1.18 -4.02
C THR A 107 -28.67 1.94 -4.99
N ASN A 108 -28.41 1.37 -6.17
CA ASN A 108 -27.74 2.06 -7.26
C ASN A 108 -28.72 2.97 -8.01
N THR A 109 -28.39 4.25 -8.12
CA THR A 109 -29.08 5.20 -9.00
C THR A 109 -28.26 5.43 -10.26
N LYS A 110 -28.69 6.34 -11.14
CA LYS A 110 -27.94 6.68 -12.36
C LYS A 110 -26.59 7.34 -12.08
N GLU A 111 -26.47 8.03 -10.95
CA GLU A 111 -25.32 8.89 -10.64
C GLU A 111 -24.61 8.49 -9.34
N ASN A 112 -25.34 7.93 -8.38
CA ASN A 112 -24.84 7.66 -7.03
C ASN A 112 -25.30 6.31 -6.51
N LEU A 113 -24.51 5.74 -5.60
CA LEU A 113 -24.89 4.66 -4.71
C LEU A 113 -25.55 5.28 -3.47
N VAL A 114 -26.81 4.94 -3.21
CA VAL A 114 -27.55 5.41 -2.04
C VAL A 114 -27.49 4.34 -0.95
N LEU A 115 -26.85 4.66 0.18
CA LEU A 115 -26.90 3.84 1.38
C LEU A 115 -27.97 4.40 2.32
N THR A 116 -28.94 3.57 2.69
CA THR A 116 -29.88 3.88 3.76
C THR A 116 -29.37 3.29 5.04
N ILE A 117 -29.27 4.11 6.09
CA ILE A 117 -28.76 3.73 7.40
C ILE A 117 -29.88 3.90 8.40
N GLY A 118 -30.29 2.78 9.00
CA GLY A 118 -31.24 2.75 10.11
C GLY A 118 -30.53 2.90 11.44
N PHE A 119 -31.12 3.65 12.38
CA PHE A 119 -30.59 3.84 13.72
C PHE A 119 -31.72 4.08 14.74
N HIS A 120 -31.38 3.91 16.02
CA HIS A 120 -32.30 4.18 17.11
C HIS A 120 -32.01 5.53 17.76
N ALA A 121 -33.01 6.40 17.76
CA ALA A 121 -33.01 7.66 18.50
C ALA A 121 -34.35 7.85 19.22
N GLU A 122 -34.26 8.39 20.43
CA GLU A 122 -35.39 8.78 21.28
C GLU A 122 -35.42 10.31 21.40
N ASN A 123 -36.61 10.90 21.46
CA ASN A 123 -36.80 12.37 21.53
C ASN A 123 -36.08 13.13 20.41
N PHE A 124 -35.95 12.51 19.24
CA PHE A 124 -35.34 13.08 18.05
C PHE A 124 -36.44 13.34 17.03
N ALA A 125 -36.55 14.57 16.54
CA ALA A 125 -37.61 14.93 15.60
C ALA A 125 -37.25 14.52 14.17
N ASP A 126 -38.29 14.31 13.37
CA ASP A 126 -38.16 14.07 11.94
C ASP A 126 -37.55 15.28 11.24
N GLY A 127 -36.68 15.06 10.25
CA GLY A 127 -36.01 16.14 9.53
C GLY A 127 -34.82 16.77 10.28
N GLU A 128 -34.45 16.28 11.45
CA GLU A 128 -33.25 16.75 12.14
C GLU A 128 -31.96 16.29 11.43
N SER A 129 -30.95 17.15 11.47
CA SER A 129 -29.64 16.85 10.87
C SER A 129 -28.86 15.84 11.70
N VAL A 130 -28.23 14.90 11.00
CA VAL A 130 -27.33 13.90 11.57
C VAL A 130 -26.01 13.91 10.81
N ASP A 131 -24.91 13.68 11.51
CA ASP A 131 -23.62 13.42 10.90
C ASP A 131 -23.37 11.91 10.93
N VAL A 132 -23.19 11.32 9.75
CA VAL A 132 -23.00 9.88 9.57
C VAL A 132 -21.54 9.62 9.24
N SER A 133 -20.90 8.75 10.02
CA SER A 133 -19.58 8.20 9.73
C SER A 133 -19.71 6.71 9.44
N ILE A 134 -19.29 6.28 8.26
CA ILE A 134 -19.23 4.85 7.92
C ILE A 134 -17.84 4.52 7.40
N MET A 135 -17.26 3.46 7.95
CA MET A 135 -15.91 3.02 7.65
C MET A 135 -15.92 1.53 7.33
N LYS A 136 -15.27 1.14 6.24
CA LYS A 136 -15.09 -0.27 5.88
C LYS A 136 -13.63 -0.64 5.88
N GLU A 137 -13.30 -1.63 6.69
CA GLU A 137 -12.01 -2.29 6.65
C GLU A 137 -12.14 -3.70 6.08
N THR A 138 -11.05 -4.21 5.52
CA THR A 138 -10.96 -5.62 5.16
C THR A 138 -10.90 -6.48 6.42
N THR A 139 -11.22 -7.77 6.28
CA THR A 139 -10.71 -8.76 7.23
C THR A 139 -9.18 -8.72 7.26
N PRO A 140 -8.52 -9.17 8.34
CA PRO A 140 -7.07 -9.21 8.40
C PRO A 140 -6.48 -9.96 7.19
N LEU A 141 -5.59 -9.27 6.47
CA LEU A 141 -4.86 -9.76 5.31
C LEU A 141 -3.39 -9.95 5.67
N ASN A 142 -2.73 -10.77 4.87
CA ASN A 142 -1.28 -10.90 4.87
C ASN A 142 -0.69 -10.13 3.68
N ASN A 143 0.63 -9.99 3.69
CA ASN A 143 1.40 -9.39 2.60
C ASN A 143 0.90 -8.00 2.19
N ILE A 144 0.57 -7.15 3.17
CA ILE A 144 0.23 -5.75 2.92
C ILE A 144 1.50 -4.94 2.67
N MET A 145 1.47 -4.12 1.63
CA MET A 145 2.58 -3.28 1.17
C MET A 145 2.04 -1.93 0.63
N PRO A 146 2.87 -0.87 0.65
CA PRO A 146 2.54 0.40 0.03
C PRO A 146 2.47 0.25 -1.49
N LYS A 147 1.58 0.99 -2.14
CA LYS A 147 1.35 0.93 -3.60
C LYS A 147 2.62 1.18 -4.43
N SER A 148 3.60 1.89 -3.88
CA SER A 148 4.90 2.14 -4.52
C SER A 148 5.75 0.87 -4.76
N ALA A 149 5.48 -0.22 -4.04
CA ALA A 149 6.14 -1.51 -4.25
C ALA A 149 5.55 -2.30 -5.44
N LEU A 150 4.35 -1.93 -5.90
CA LEU A 150 3.65 -2.63 -6.97
C LEU A 150 4.10 -2.10 -8.33
N HIS A 151 4.49 -3.01 -9.21
CA HIS A 151 4.76 -2.72 -10.60
C HIS A 151 3.81 -3.52 -11.50
N GLU A 152 3.61 -3.02 -12.71
CA GLU A 152 2.76 -3.66 -13.71
C GLU A 152 3.41 -3.50 -15.10
N ASP A 153 3.37 -4.59 -15.87
CA ASP A 153 3.78 -4.61 -17.27
C ASP A 153 2.85 -5.51 -18.08
N ASP A 154 3.21 -5.79 -19.34
CA ASP A 154 2.39 -6.60 -20.25
C ASP A 154 2.10 -8.03 -19.74
N LYS A 155 2.83 -8.53 -18.73
CA LYS A 155 2.62 -9.86 -18.12
C LYS A 155 1.77 -9.79 -16.85
N GLY A 156 1.45 -8.59 -16.37
CA GLY A 156 0.67 -8.34 -15.16
C GLY A 156 1.48 -7.76 -14.00
N ALA A 157 0.91 -7.87 -12.81
CA ALA A 157 1.47 -7.31 -11.58
C ALA A 157 2.71 -8.09 -11.09
N TYR A 158 3.73 -7.36 -10.68
CA TYR A 158 4.96 -7.93 -10.13
C TYR A 158 5.58 -7.04 -9.04
N LEU A 159 6.44 -7.64 -8.23
CA LEU A 159 7.25 -6.99 -7.21
C LEU A 159 8.74 -7.20 -7.50
N PHE A 160 9.58 -6.32 -6.94
CA PHE A 160 11.00 -6.61 -6.80
C PHE A 160 11.29 -7.10 -5.39
N VAL A 161 11.71 -8.35 -5.28
CA VAL A 161 12.21 -8.93 -4.02
C VAL A 161 13.72 -8.90 -3.99
N VAL A 162 14.29 -8.82 -2.80
CA VAL A 162 15.74 -8.75 -2.61
C VAL A 162 16.29 -10.06 -2.07
N MET A 163 17.17 -10.68 -2.84
CA MET A 163 17.87 -11.91 -2.48
C MET A 163 19.34 -11.64 -2.18
N LYS A 164 19.91 -12.45 -1.29
CA LYS A 164 21.32 -12.42 -0.95
C LYS A 164 22.04 -13.54 -1.68
N GLU A 165 22.93 -13.17 -2.60
CA GLU A 165 23.65 -14.12 -3.45
C GLU A 165 25.16 -14.07 -3.19
N GLN A 166 25.85 -15.17 -3.49
CA GLN A 166 27.31 -15.25 -3.41
C GLN A 166 27.91 -14.82 -4.76
N GLY A 167 28.43 -13.60 -4.81
CA GLY A 167 29.16 -13.08 -5.96
C GLY A 167 30.64 -13.44 -5.93
N ALA A 168 31.33 -13.15 -7.05
CA ALA A 168 32.76 -13.37 -7.24
C ALA A 168 33.65 -12.70 -6.18
N TRP A 169 33.12 -11.67 -5.51
CA TRP A 169 33.86 -10.84 -4.55
C TRP A 169 33.22 -10.77 -3.16
N GLY A 170 32.22 -11.61 -2.88
CA GLY A 170 31.50 -11.62 -1.60
C GLY A 170 29.98 -11.67 -1.76
N ARG A 171 29.26 -11.40 -0.67
CA ARG A 171 27.80 -11.40 -0.67
C ARG A 171 27.28 -10.13 -1.35
N GLU A 172 26.41 -10.32 -2.34
CA GLU A 172 25.77 -9.25 -3.09
C GLU A 172 24.26 -9.32 -2.88
N TYR A 173 23.60 -8.17 -2.98
CA TYR A 173 22.14 -8.10 -2.93
C TYR A 173 21.62 -7.86 -4.34
N VAL A 174 20.71 -8.74 -4.74
CA VAL A 174 20.19 -8.79 -6.10
C VAL A 174 18.68 -8.66 -6.04
N VAL A 175 18.13 -7.73 -6.83
CA VAL A 175 16.68 -7.66 -7.01
C VAL A 175 16.24 -8.71 -8.01
N ARG A 176 15.16 -9.40 -7.67
CA ARG A 176 14.53 -10.40 -8.52
C ARG A 176 13.09 -10.03 -8.74
N ARG A 177 12.62 -10.18 -9.98
CA ARG A 177 11.21 -10.03 -10.30
C ARG A 177 10.45 -11.20 -9.70
N MET A 178 9.35 -10.91 -9.01
CA MET A 178 8.39 -11.88 -8.54
C MET A 178 7.01 -11.50 -9.05
N ASP A 179 6.43 -12.31 -9.94
CA ASP A 179 5.05 -12.11 -10.39
C ASP A 179 4.09 -12.40 -9.23
N VAL A 180 3.06 -11.56 -9.08
CA VAL A 180 2.12 -11.64 -7.94
C VAL A 180 0.68 -11.48 -8.40
N THR A 181 -0.24 -12.03 -7.60
CA THR A 181 -1.68 -11.80 -7.78
C THR A 181 -2.17 -10.87 -6.67
N VAL A 182 -2.55 -9.65 -7.05
CA VAL A 182 -3.15 -8.66 -6.16
C VAL A 182 -4.51 -9.18 -5.69
N TRP A 183 -4.69 -9.24 -4.37
CA TRP A 183 -5.93 -9.66 -3.74
C TRP A 183 -6.83 -8.47 -3.45
N VAL A 184 -6.30 -7.45 -2.77
CA VAL A 184 -6.99 -6.19 -2.48
C VAL A 184 -6.04 -5.05 -2.79
N SER A 185 -6.57 -3.97 -3.35
CA SER A 185 -5.81 -2.73 -3.56
C SER A 185 -6.65 -1.54 -3.15
N THR A 186 -6.01 -0.61 -2.46
CA THR A 186 -6.48 0.75 -2.23
C THR A 186 -5.57 1.70 -3.01
N GLU A 187 -5.74 3.02 -2.83
CA GLU A 187 -4.85 4.02 -3.43
C GLU A 187 -3.45 4.02 -2.81
N GLN A 188 -3.36 3.72 -1.51
CA GLN A 188 -2.12 3.82 -0.74
C GLN A 188 -1.43 2.48 -0.54
N GLU A 189 -2.19 1.40 -0.44
CA GLU A 189 -1.70 0.08 -0.07
C GLU A 189 -2.35 -1.01 -0.92
N PHE A 190 -1.74 -2.18 -0.92
CA PHE A 190 -2.30 -3.38 -1.53
C PHE A 190 -1.85 -4.62 -0.76
N SER A 191 -2.56 -5.71 -0.98
CA SER A 191 -2.25 -7.04 -0.48
C SER A 191 -2.18 -8.02 -1.64
N VAL A 192 -1.29 -8.99 -1.54
CA VAL A 192 -1.16 -10.09 -2.51
C VAL A 192 -1.47 -11.43 -1.85
N SER A 193 -2.02 -12.34 -2.63
CA SER A 193 -2.29 -13.72 -2.18
C SER A 193 -1.04 -14.62 -2.16
N SER A 194 0.03 -14.21 -2.86
CA SER A 194 1.28 -14.95 -2.98
C SER A 194 2.10 -14.92 -1.68
N THR A 195 2.72 -16.03 -1.30
CA THR A 195 3.68 -16.07 -0.19
C THR A 195 4.95 -15.31 -0.56
N ILE A 196 5.36 -14.37 0.29
CA ILE A 196 6.59 -13.59 0.11
C ILE A 196 7.60 -13.97 1.19
N GLU A 197 8.71 -14.60 0.80
CA GLU A 197 9.77 -15.04 1.72
C GLU A 197 10.91 -14.03 1.89
N TYR A 198 10.98 -13.03 1.00
CA TYR A 198 12.08 -12.07 0.91
C TYR A 198 11.58 -10.63 1.08
N PRO A 199 12.43 -9.71 1.57
CA PRO A 199 12.08 -8.30 1.63
C PRO A 199 11.76 -7.73 0.24
N VAL A 200 10.76 -6.86 0.19
CA VAL A 200 10.26 -6.23 -1.04
C VAL A 200 10.79 -4.82 -1.13
N VAL A 201 11.20 -4.41 -2.33
CA VAL A 201 11.57 -3.02 -2.62
C VAL A 201 10.32 -2.17 -2.73
N PHE A 202 10.25 -1.08 -1.96
CA PHE A 202 9.13 -0.11 -2.06
C PHE A 202 9.56 1.27 -2.56
N ALA A 203 10.86 1.55 -2.62
CA ALA A 203 11.42 2.77 -3.22
C ALA A 203 12.80 2.50 -3.84
N SER A 204 13.14 3.23 -4.89
CA SER A 204 14.48 3.21 -5.50
C SER A 204 14.84 4.55 -6.11
N ASP A 205 16.14 4.88 -6.13
CA ASP A 205 16.68 6.08 -6.78
C ASP A 205 16.85 5.95 -8.30
N SER A 206 16.62 4.76 -8.85
CA SER A 206 16.74 4.47 -10.28
C SER A 206 15.82 3.33 -10.70
N LYS A 207 15.61 3.18 -12.02
CA LYS A 207 14.79 2.09 -12.56
C LYS A 207 15.49 0.75 -12.32
N LEU A 208 14.74 -0.22 -11.79
CA LEU A 208 15.21 -1.57 -11.51
C LEU A 208 14.90 -2.55 -12.63
N ALA A 209 15.76 -3.55 -12.77
CA ALA A 209 15.61 -4.68 -13.68
C ALA A 209 15.87 -5.99 -12.93
N ASP A 210 15.31 -7.10 -13.43
CA ASP A 210 15.54 -8.43 -12.86
C ASP A 210 17.03 -8.80 -12.88
N GLY A 211 17.54 -9.36 -11.78
CA GLY A 211 18.94 -9.71 -11.61
C GLY A 211 19.88 -8.53 -11.36
N GLN A 212 19.35 -7.31 -11.23
CA GLN A 212 20.18 -6.14 -10.97
C GLN A 212 20.71 -6.14 -9.53
N ARG A 213 21.98 -5.77 -9.38
CA ARG A 213 22.59 -5.60 -8.07
C ARG A 213 22.16 -4.27 -7.47
N VAL A 214 21.91 -4.26 -6.17
CA VAL A 214 21.43 -3.09 -5.44
C VAL A 214 22.18 -2.91 -4.13
N ARG A 215 22.01 -1.73 -3.53
CA ARG A 215 22.46 -1.40 -2.18
C ARG A 215 21.32 -0.76 -1.40
N PHE A 216 21.37 -0.82 -0.07
CA PHE A 216 20.29 -0.31 0.78
C PHE A 216 20.59 1.07 1.35
N TYR A 217 19.54 1.79 1.74
CA TYR A 217 19.66 2.82 2.76
C TYR A 217 20.02 2.16 4.11
N PRO A 218 20.93 2.74 4.90
CA PRO A 218 21.16 2.32 6.28
C PRO A 218 19.95 2.56 7.18
#